data_AF-A0A6N3FQA3-F1
#
_entry.id   AF-A0A6N3FQA3-F1
#
_cell.length_a   1.000
_cell.length_b   1.000
_cell.length_c   1.000
_cell.angle_alpha   90.00
_cell.angle_beta   90.00
_cell.angle_gamma   90.00
#
_symmetry.space_group_name_H-M   'P 1'
#
loop_
_entity.id
_entity.type
_entity.pdbx_description
1 polymer ?
#
loop_
_entity_poly.entity_id
_entity_poly.type
_entity_poly.pdbx_seq_one_letter_code
_entity_poly.pdbx_strand_id
1 'polypeptide(L)'
;MKELFKVNELSFYEEDFLDDINEYLDIVDILRDMQSELTYEKVTCATQNDCCEKSKDNYFIQVHGFINKEDEFITKEEVDMFAKNIKQDELDLFVIRVYKCIECGKWIIDILE
;
A
#
# COMPACT_ATOMS: atom_id res chain seq x y z
N MET A 1 -5.85 16.77 -10.86
CA MET A 1 -5.02 15.67 -10.35
C MET A 1 -4.54 16.05 -8.97
N LYS A 2 -5.22 15.51 -7.96
CA LYS A 2 -4.87 15.68 -6.55
C LYS A 2 -3.91 14.56 -6.18
N GLU A 3 -2.64 14.91 -5.98
CA GLU A 3 -1.60 13.96 -5.55
C GLU A 3 -1.85 13.60 -4.09
N LEU A 4 -1.91 12.30 -3.80
CA LEU A 4 -2.15 11.76 -2.46
C LEU A 4 -0.83 11.44 -1.75
N PHE A 5 0.09 10.77 -2.45
CA PHE A 5 1.44 10.45 -1.98
C PHE A 5 2.37 10.15 -3.16
N LYS A 6 3.67 10.06 -2.88
CA LYS A 6 4.70 9.80 -3.90
C LYS A 6 5.77 8.85 -3.38
N VAL A 7 6.06 7.81 -4.15
CA VAL A 7 7.15 6.86 -3.84
C VAL A 7 8.23 6.99 -4.90
N ASN A 8 9.40 7.48 -4.50
CA ASN A 8 10.49 7.87 -5.40
C ASN A 8 10.00 8.83 -6.51
N GLU A 9 9.94 8.38 -7.76
CA GLU A 9 9.43 9.14 -8.91
C GLU A 9 7.96 8.86 -9.26
N LEU A 10 7.31 7.88 -8.60
CA LEU A 10 5.93 7.49 -8.85
C LEU A 10 4.95 8.32 -8.01
N SER A 11 4.16 9.17 -8.67
CA SER A 11 3.05 9.89 -8.04
C SER A 11 1.76 9.08 -8.09
N PHE A 12 0.97 9.16 -7.01
CA PHE A 12 -0.33 8.52 -6.87
C PHE A 12 -1.41 9.59 -6.74
N TYR A 13 -2.34 9.62 -7.70
CA TYR A 13 -3.38 10.64 -7.78
C TYR A 13 -4.74 10.03 -7.45
N GLU A 14 -5.58 10.82 -6.78
CA GLU A 14 -6.95 10.42 -6.42
C GLU A 14 -7.78 10.02 -7.66
N GLU A 15 -7.66 10.77 -8.76
CA GLU A 15 -8.44 10.53 -9.98
C GLU A 15 -8.03 9.26 -10.74
N ASP A 16 -6.86 8.70 -10.44
CA ASP A 16 -6.35 7.46 -11.04
C ASP A 16 -6.65 6.22 -10.16
N PHE A 17 -7.21 6.42 -8.96
CA PHE A 17 -7.61 5.33 -8.09
C PHE A 17 -8.87 4.65 -8.63
N LEU A 18 -8.90 3.31 -8.67
CA LEU A 18 -10.02 2.57 -9.26
C LEU A 18 -11.21 2.35 -8.33
N ASP A 19 -11.00 2.40 -7.02
CA ASP A 19 -12.02 2.14 -6.01
C ASP A 19 -12.50 3.45 -5.35
N ASP A 20 -13.36 3.36 -4.32
CA ASP A 20 -13.74 4.54 -3.54
C ASP A 20 -12.63 4.94 -2.59
N ILE A 21 -11.91 6.01 -2.92
CA ILE A 21 -10.79 6.51 -2.11
C ILE A 21 -11.18 6.85 -0.67
N ASN A 22 -12.46 7.16 -0.41
CA ASN A 22 -12.93 7.53 0.92
C ASN A 22 -12.87 6.34 1.91
N GLU A 23 -12.86 5.11 1.40
CA GLU A 23 -12.73 3.89 2.20
C GLU A 23 -11.27 3.57 2.58
N TYR A 24 -10.30 4.28 1.99
CA TYR A 24 -8.87 4.01 2.14
C TYR A 24 -8.07 5.21 2.65
N LEU A 25 -8.72 6.26 3.17
CA LEU A 25 -8.05 7.49 3.59
C LEU A 25 -6.97 7.25 4.66
N ASP A 26 -7.28 6.38 5.61
CA ASP A 26 -6.40 5.95 6.71
C ASP A 26 -5.16 5.24 6.15
N ILE A 27 -5.34 4.36 5.16
CA ILE A 27 -4.24 3.68 4.47
C ILE A 27 -3.40 4.66 3.65
N VAL A 28 -4.04 5.60 2.97
CA VAL A 28 -3.36 6.65 2.20
C VAL A 28 -2.52 7.54 3.11
N ASP A 29 -3.03 7.87 4.30
CA ASP A 29 -2.30 8.65 5.30
C ASP A 29 -1.04 7.89 5.77
N ILE A 30 -1.15 6.59 6.07
CA ILE A 30 0.00 5.73 6.39
C ILE A 30 1.04 5.74 5.25
N LEU A 31 0.60 5.52 4.01
CA LEU A 31 1.49 5.51 2.84
C LEU A 31 2.17 6.86 2.61
N ARG A 32 1.46 7.97 2.88
CA ARG A 32 1.99 9.33 2.78
C ARG A 32 3.04 9.61 3.85
N ASP A 33 2.82 9.17 5.07
CA ASP A 33 3.75 9.39 6.18
C ASP A 33 5.05 8.59 5.97
N MET A 34 4.94 7.37 5.43
CA MET A 34 6.09 6.51 5.14
C MET A 34 6.73 6.74 3.76
N GLN A 35 6.21 7.67 2.95
CA GLN A 35 6.49 7.74 1.51
C GLN A 35 7.97 7.82 1.12
N SER A 36 8.83 8.37 1.99
CA SER A 36 10.28 8.48 1.78
C SER A 36 11.06 7.18 1.98
N GLU A 37 10.46 6.22 2.66
CA GLU A 37 11.06 4.93 3.02
C GLU A 37 10.55 3.81 2.10
N LEU A 38 9.40 4.05 1.46
CA LEU A 38 8.81 3.11 0.52
C LEU A 38 9.69 2.95 -0.72
N THR A 39 9.76 1.71 -1.20
CA THR A 39 10.31 1.38 -2.51
C THR A 39 9.25 0.65 -3.30
N TYR A 40 9.45 0.57 -4.61
CA TYR A 40 8.56 -0.16 -5.49
C TYR A 40 9.38 -1.13 -6.34
N GLU A 41 8.75 -2.21 -6.75
CA GLU A 41 9.28 -3.14 -7.75
C GLU A 41 8.33 -3.29 -8.94
N LYS A 42 8.78 -3.97 -10.00
CA LYS A 42 7.93 -4.31 -11.13
C LYS A 42 7.49 -5.77 -11.01
N VAL A 43 6.19 -5.99 -11.08
CA VAL A 43 5.59 -7.34 -11.04
C VAL A 43 4.69 -7.56 -12.25
N THR A 44 4.58 -8.81 -12.68
CA THR A 44 3.66 -9.24 -13.72
C THR A 44 2.59 -10.14 -13.10
N CYS A 45 1.33 -9.70 -13.13
CA CYS A 45 0.19 -10.46 -12.63
C CYS A 45 -0.22 -11.59 -13.60
N ALA A 46 -1.00 -12.55 -13.10
CA ALA A 46 -1.46 -13.68 -13.90
C ALA A 46 -2.46 -13.25 -15.00
N THR A 47 -3.34 -12.31 -14.68
CA THR A 47 -4.38 -11.76 -15.54
C THR A 47 -4.02 -10.35 -16.04
N GLN A 48 -4.73 -9.88 -17.07
CA GLN A 48 -4.66 -8.48 -17.48
C GLN A 48 -5.26 -7.59 -16.40
N ASN A 49 -4.72 -6.37 -16.29
CA ASN A 49 -5.25 -5.37 -15.38
C ASN A 49 -6.59 -4.87 -15.93
N ASP A 50 -7.62 -4.90 -15.11
CA ASP A 50 -8.98 -4.47 -15.47
C ASP A 50 -9.06 -2.96 -15.77
N CYS A 51 -8.06 -2.19 -15.35
CA CYS A 51 -8.01 -0.74 -15.54
C CYS A 51 -7.98 -0.29 -17.02
N CYS A 52 -7.34 -1.08 -17.89
CA CYS A 52 -7.17 -0.79 -19.31
C CYS A 52 -7.11 -2.03 -20.21
N GLU A 53 -7.02 -3.23 -19.65
CA GLU A 53 -6.92 -4.52 -20.37
C GLU A 53 -5.72 -4.62 -21.35
N LYS A 54 -4.71 -3.76 -21.19
CA LYS A 54 -3.54 -3.69 -22.10
C LYS A 54 -2.28 -4.35 -21.55
N SER A 55 -2.14 -4.42 -20.22
CA SER A 55 -0.94 -4.94 -19.57
C SER A 55 -1.33 -5.78 -18.35
N LYS A 56 -0.39 -6.64 -17.96
CA LYS A 56 -0.41 -7.40 -16.71
C LYS A 56 0.62 -6.86 -15.71
N ASP A 57 1.40 -5.87 -16.13
CA ASP A 57 2.56 -5.37 -15.41
C ASP A 57 2.18 -4.17 -14.55
N ASN A 58 2.72 -4.15 -13.33
CA ASN A 58 2.42 -3.16 -12.32
C ASN A 58 3.70 -2.74 -11.61
N TYR A 59 3.76 -1.47 -11.23
CA TYR A 59 4.59 -1.06 -10.10
C TYR A 59 3.91 -1.51 -8.82
N PHE A 60 4.67 -2.17 -7.96
CA PHE A 60 4.18 -2.83 -6.76
C PHE A 60 4.90 -2.28 -5.54
N ILE A 61 4.13 -1.86 -4.55
CA ILE A 61 4.61 -1.43 -3.23
C ILE A 61 3.95 -2.34 -2.21
N GLN A 62 4.71 -2.76 -1.21
CA GLN A 62 4.21 -3.59 -0.12
C GLN A 62 4.75 -3.08 1.22
N VAL A 63 3.85 -2.83 2.16
CA VAL A 63 4.18 -2.44 3.53
C VAL A 63 3.75 -3.56 4.47
N HIS A 64 4.72 -4.17 5.13
CA HIS A 64 4.45 -5.19 6.14
C HIS A 64 4.21 -4.53 7.49
N GLY A 65 3.05 -4.79 8.06
CA GLY A 65 2.74 -4.40 9.42
C GLY A 65 1.73 -5.32 10.07
N PHE A 66 1.17 -4.79 11.14
CA PHE A 66 0.21 -5.47 11.99
C PHE A 66 -0.81 -4.45 12.48
N ILE A 67 -2.01 -4.92 12.81
CA ILE A 67 -2.98 -4.14 13.56
C ILE A 67 -3.03 -4.65 15.00
N ASN A 68 -3.09 -3.72 15.95
CA ASN A 68 -3.30 -4.04 17.37
C ASN A 68 -4.80 -4.01 17.74
N LYS A 69 -5.13 -4.31 19.00
CA LYS A 69 -6.51 -4.30 19.50
C LYS A 69 -7.23 -2.95 19.48
N GLU A 70 -6.48 -1.86 19.27
CA GLU A 70 -7.00 -0.49 19.17
C GLU A 70 -7.14 -0.05 17.70
N ASP A 71 -7.04 -0.98 16.75
CA ASP A 71 -7.05 -0.75 15.30
C ASP A 71 -5.88 0.14 14.81
N GLU A 72 -4.79 0.24 15.57
CA GLU A 72 -3.61 1.00 15.16
C GLU A 72 -2.66 0.13 14.32
N PHE A 73 -2.22 0.69 13.19
CA PHE A 73 -1.21 0.07 12.34
C PHE A 73 0.19 0.24 12.93
N ILE A 74 0.91 -0.88 13.07
CA ILE A 74 2.28 -0.94 13.55
C ILE A 74 3.13 -1.62 12.46
N THR A 75 4.18 -0.95 12.03
CA THR A 75 5.07 -1.52 11.01
C THR A 75 5.84 -2.71 11.58
N LYS A 76 6.22 -3.65 10.71
CA LYS A 76 7.07 -4.78 11.12
C LYS A 76 8.39 -4.31 11.73
N GLU A 77 8.95 -3.23 11.20
CA GLU A 77 10.21 -2.65 11.67
C GLU A 77 10.08 -2.13 13.11
N GLU A 78 8.97 -1.46 13.45
CA GLU A 78 8.68 -1.04 14.83
C GLU A 78 8.50 -2.25 15.75
N VAL A 79 7.79 -3.29 15.31
CA VAL A 79 7.67 -4.53 16.09
C VAL A 79 9.04 -5.15 16.37
N ASP A 80 9.91 -5.21 15.36
CA ASP A 80 11.25 -5.76 15.49
C ASP A 80 12.14 -4.90 16.42
N MET A 81 12.01 -3.57 16.37
CA MET A 81 12.74 -2.64 17.23
C MET A 81 12.27 -2.66 18.69
N PHE A 82 10.96 -2.82 18.92
CA PHE A 82 10.33 -2.75 20.23
C PHE A 82 9.82 -4.11 20.73
N ALA A 83 10.34 -5.21 20.18
CA ALA A 83 9.87 -6.59 20.44
C ALA A 83 9.77 -7.00 21.92
N LYS A 84 10.49 -6.32 22.82
CA LYS A 84 10.40 -6.56 24.29
C LYS A 84 9.24 -5.85 24.98
N ASN A 85 8.67 -4.84 24.36
CA ASN A 85 7.63 -3.97 24.91
C ASN A 85 6.27 -4.18 24.24
N ILE A 86 6.23 -4.88 23.11
CA ILE A 86 5.01 -5.17 22.36
C ILE A 86 4.58 -6.61 22.63
N LYS A 87 3.31 -6.79 23.01
CA LYS A 87 2.68 -8.10 23.13
C LYS A 87 2.34 -8.60 21.73
N GLN A 88 3.22 -9.41 21.16
CA GLN A 88 3.05 -9.96 19.82
C GLN A 88 1.81 -10.86 19.67
N ASP A 89 1.28 -11.39 20.78
CA ASP A 89 0.04 -12.17 20.84
C ASP A 89 -1.24 -11.33 20.66
N GLU A 90 -1.11 -10.01 20.57
CA GLU A 90 -2.23 -9.07 20.37
C GLU A 90 -2.14 -8.34 19.01
N LEU A 91 -1.34 -8.87 18.09
CA LEU A 91 -1.11 -8.31 16.75
C LEU A 91 -1.67 -9.24 15.67
N ASP A 92 -2.54 -8.70 14.84
CA ASP A 92 -3.03 -9.36 13.63
C ASP A 92 -2.22 -8.89 12.42
N LEU A 93 -1.88 -9.80 11.51
CA LEU A 93 -1.10 -9.47 10.32
C LEU A 93 -1.88 -8.46 9.47
N PHE A 94 -1.22 -7.40 9.01
CA PHE A 94 -1.84 -6.40 8.14
C PHE A 94 -0.83 -5.93 7.11
N VAL A 95 -1.00 -6.37 5.86
CA VAL A 95 -0.08 -6.01 4.77
C VAL A 95 -0.80 -5.16 3.74
N ILE A 96 -0.34 -3.92 3.62
CA ILE A 96 -0.83 -2.97 2.61
C ILE A 96 -0.08 -3.23 1.31
N ARG A 97 -0.80 -3.51 0.24
CA ARG A 97 -0.25 -3.71 -1.10
C ARG A 97 -0.82 -2.66 -2.04
N VAL A 98 0.03 -2.03 -2.84
CA VAL A 98 -0.37 -1.03 -3.83
C VAL A 98 0.09 -1.50 -5.20
N TYR A 99 -0.85 -1.57 -6.15
CA TYR A 99 -0.56 -1.90 -7.55
C TYR A 99 -0.85 -0.70 -8.42
N LYS A 100 0.11 -0.26 -9.22
CA LYS A 100 -0.06 0.81 -10.22
C LYS A 100 0.28 0.30 -11.61
N CYS A 101 -0.69 0.32 -12.51
CA CYS A 101 -0.53 -0.14 -13.88
C CYS A 101 0.53 0.69 -14.62
N ILE A 102 1.49 0.00 -15.25
CA ILE A 102 2.58 0.70 -15.97
C ILE A 102 2.11 1.41 -17.24
N GLU A 103 0.98 0.99 -17.83
CA GLU A 103 0.49 1.51 -19.11
C GLU A 103 -0.40 2.75 -18.95
N CYS A 104 -1.28 2.75 -17.94
CA CYS A 104 -2.29 3.81 -17.78
C CYS A 104 -2.20 4.57 -16.46
N GLY A 105 -1.30 4.18 -15.55
CA GLY A 105 -1.06 4.89 -14.29
C GLY A 105 -2.13 4.72 -13.22
N LYS A 106 -3.27 4.09 -13.56
CA LYS A 106 -4.32 3.72 -12.61
C LYS A 106 -3.82 2.73 -11.57
N TRP A 107 -4.37 2.82 -10.36
CA TRP A 107 -3.85 2.08 -9.22
C TRP A 107 -4.95 1.67 -8.22
N ILE A 108 -4.61 0.68 -7.39
CA ILE A 108 -5.47 0.10 -6.36
C ILE A 108 -4.68 -0.14 -5.07
N ILE A 109 -5.41 -0.29 -3.97
CA ILE A 109 -4.93 -0.80 -2.69
C ILE A 109 -5.55 -2.18 -2.49
N ASP A 110 -4.73 -3.14 -2.08
CA ASP A 110 -5.12 -4.49 -1.72
C ASP A 110 -4.57 -4.78 -0.32
N ILE A 111 -5.43 -5.19 0.60
CA ILE A 111 -5.05 -5.43 1.99
C ILE A 111 -5.05 -6.94 2.23
N LEU A 112 -3.99 -7.45 2.85
CA LEU A 112 -3.93 -8.84 3.32
C LEU A 112 -3.99 -8.84 4.85
N GLU A 113 -5.05 -9.45 5.36
CA GLU A 113 -5.34 -9.66 6.79
C GLU A 113 -5.42 -11.17 7.10
#